data_AF-A0AAT9I7U1-F1
#
_entry.id   AF-A0AAT9I7U1-F1
#
_cell.length_a   1.000
_cell.length_b   1.000
_cell.length_c   1.000
_cell.angle_alpha   90.00
_cell.angle_beta   90.00
_cell.angle_gamma   90.00
#
_symmetry.space_group_name_H-M   'P 1'
#
loop_
_entity.id
_entity.type
_entity.pdbx_description
1 polymer ?
#
loop_
_entity_poly.entity_id
_entity_poly.type
_entity_poly.pdbx_seq_one_letter_code
_entity_poly.pdbx_strand_id
1 'polypeptide(L)'
;MHKDYRPDWDIYTCHIEESPAVIGLDLDLRRFAPLKEKPNAIYITVYLNHPREDGFPQNDEFATMGEIEDSLVEQLQSRLNAHFVGRTFSNGVRDFYFYTGTTLLHDKFIADAMINFPDYRYDYGVKEDNNWELYFDYLFPDVYEFQRIQNRKVLRMLRQHGDLPERERPIEHWIHFRTEEDKTTYWEHIKENGFTIAHDVAADNPEFPYKLCISRADKATESLIDSVVMSLWELAQQLNAEYDGWETSIVKNQDQD
;
A
#
# COMPACT_ATOMS: atom_id res chain seq x y z
N MET A 1 -4.27 17.55 11.15
CA MET A 1 -3.89 16.88 9.89
C MET A 1 -3.74 17.92 8.79
N HIS A 2 -2.78 17.75 7.87
CA HIS A 2 -2.53 18.71 6.79
C HIS A 2 -3.77 18.83 5.88
N LYS A 3 -4.03 20.00 5.30
CA LYS A 3 -5.23 20.24 4.46
C LYS A 3 -5.29 19.37 3.20
N ASP A 4 -4.15 18.83 2.79
CA ASP A 4 -3.99 18.06 1.55
C ASP A 4 -3.94 16.55 1.79
N TYR A 5 -3.98 16.11 3.05
CA TYR A 5 -3.98 14.68 3.35
C TYR A 5 -5.32 14.05 2.94
N ARG A 6 -5.24 12.95 2.20
CA ARG A 6 -6.37 12.08 1.89
C ARG A 6 -5.95 10.64 2.16
N PRO A 7 -6.70 9.87 2.97
CA PRO A 7 -6.34 8.50 3.25
C PRO A 7 -6.37 7.67 1.96
N ASP A 8 -5.37 6.82 1.80
CA ASP A 8 -5.20 5.89 0.68
C ASP A 8 -5.10 4.46 1.22
N TRP A 9 -6.25 3.98 1.71
CA TRP A 9 -6.38 2.63 2.27
C TRP A 9 -6.24 1.56 1.20
N ASP A 10 -5.30 0.64 1.39
CA ASP A 10 -5.21 -0.59 0.62
C ASP A 10 -4.82 -1.76 1.52
N ILE A 11 -4.84 -2.96 0.94
CA ILE A 11 -4.42 -4.19 1.61
C ILE A 11 -3.34 -4.90 0.81
N TYR A 12 -2.49 -5.65 1.51
CA TYR A 12 -1.56 -6.58 0.91
C TYR A 12 -1.40 -7.85 1.76
N THR A 13 -0.97 -8.92 1.11
CA THR A 13 -0.72 -10.22 1.74
C THR A 13 0.78 -10.40 1.96
N CYS A 14 1.17 -10.88 3.12
CA CYS A 14 2.56 -11.21 3.44
C CYS A 14 2.60 -12.40 4.42
N HIS A 15 3.76 -12.63 5.04
CA HIS A 15 3.88 -13.51 6.20
C HIS A 15 4.34 -12.66 7.39
N ILE A 16 3.68 -12.84 8.53
CA ILE A 16 4.16 -12.35 9.82
C ILE A 16 4.73 -13.56 10.54
N GLU A 17 6.03 -13.54 10.79
CA GLU A 17 6.80 -14.74 11.14
C GLU A 17 6.57 -15.83 10.08
N GLU A 18 6.09 -17.02 10.47
CA GLU A 18 5.80 -18.14 9.57
C GLU A 18 4.31 -18.25 9.20
N SER A 19 3.47 -17.31 9.66
CA SER A 19 2.01 -17.35 9.44
C SER A 19 1.60 -16.43 8.29
N PRO A 20 0.65 -16.86 7.43
CA PRO A 20 0.10 -15.97 6.41
C PRO A 20 -0.61 -14.79 7.07
N ALA A 21 -0.44 -13.61 6.48
CA ALA A 21 -0.97 -12.38 7.01
C ALA A 21 -1.60 -11.50 5.92
N VAL A 22 -2.59 -10.71 6.32
CA VAL A 22 -3.14 -9.61 5.52
C VAL A 22 -2.96 -8.34 6.32
N ILE A 23 -2.28 -7.36 5.73
CA ILE A 23 -2.08 -6.03 6.33
C ILE A 23 -2.93 -5.04 5.56
N GLY A 24 -3.70 -4.22 6.26
CA GLY A 24 -4.44 -3.09 5.71
C GLY A 24 -4.00 -1.81 6.36
N LEU A 25 -3.62 -0.81 5.58
CA LEU A 25 -3.07 0.44 6.08
C LEU A 25 -3.41 1.61 5.16
N ASP A 26 -3.29 2.81 5.70
CA ASP A 26 -3.30 4.03 4.91
C ASP A 26 -1.90 4.33 4.38
N LEU A 27 -1.71 4.20 3.07
CA LEU A 27 -0.40 4.37 2.43
C LEU A 27 0.02 5.83 2.30
N ASP A 28 -0.92 6.77 2.16
CA ASP A 28 -0.61 8.20 1.95
C ASP A 28 -0.12 8.86 3.24
N LEU A 29 -0.42 8.25 4.40
CA LEU A 29 0.04 8.69 5.70
C LEU A 29 1.56 8.80 5.80
N ARG A 30 2.31 7.99 5.02
CA ARG A 30 3.79 8.02 4.97
C ARG A 30 4.37 9.39 4.65
N ARG A 31 3.62 10.25 3.96
CA ARG A 31 4.06 11.60 3.55
C ARG A 31 3.97 12.62 4.68
N PHE A 32 3.21 12.32 5.71
CA PHE A 32 2.91 13.23 6.82
C PHE A 32 3.38 12.68 8.17
N ALA A 33 3.48 11.36 8.30
CA ALA A 33 4.08 10.68 9.44
C ALA A 33 5.62 10.86 9.43
N PRO A 34 6.28 10.87 10.61
CA PRO A 34 5.69 10.82 11.95
C PRO A 34 4.97 12.13 12.34
N LEU A 35 3.80 12.02 12.98
CA LEU A 35 3.13 13.18 13.56
C LEU A 35 3.71 13.46 14.95
N LYS A 36 4.43 14.57 15.10
CA LYS A 36 5.13 14.94 16.36
C LYS A 36 4.19 15.00 17.57
N GLU A 37 2.93 15.37 17.37
CA GLU A 37 1.92 15.43 18.41
C GLU A 37 1.31 14.08 18.77
N LYS A 38 1.72 12.98 18.12
CA LYS A 38 1.25 11.62 18.37
C LYS A 38 2.43 10.62 18.51
N PRO A 39 3.22 10.72 19.59
CA PRO A 39 4.41 9.90 19.78
C PRO A 39 4.12 8.53 20.42
N ASN A 40 2.86 8.14 20.64
CA ASN A 40 2.52 6.88 21.29
C ASN A 40 1.73 5.99 20.33
N ALA A 41 2.18 4.75 20.16
CA ALA A 41 1.44 3.70 19.48
C ALA A 41 0.56 2.95 20.49
N ILE A 42 -0.71 2.73 20.13
CA ILE A 42 -1.62 1.80 20.79
C ILE A 42 -1.87 0.66 19.81
N TYR A 43 -1.68 -0.58 20.25
CA TYR A 43 -2.08 -1.77 19.50
C TYR A 43 -3.11 -2.55 20.30
N ILE A 44 -4.11 -3.09 19.60
CA ILE A 44 -5.23 -3.81 20.20
C ILE A 44 -5.40 -5.11 19.42
N THR A 45 -5.27 -6.22 20.13
CA THR A 45 -5.39 -7.57 19.58
C THR A 45 -6.76 -8.11 19.91
N VAL A 46 -7.54 -8.48 18.91
CA VAL A 46 -8.82 -9.18 19.07
C VAL A 46 -8.67 -10.59 18.55
N TYR A 47 -8.97 -11.57 19.40
CA TYR A 47 -8.83 -12.98 19.07
C TYR A 47 -10.07 -13.46 18.33
N LEU A 48 -9.85 -14.16 17.21
CA LEU A 48 -10.92 -14.84 16.50
C LEU A 48 -11.42 -16.01 17.35
N ASN A 49 -12.73 -16.18 17.40
CA ASN A 49 -13.38 -17.29 18.07
C ASN A 49 -13.30 -18.56 17.23
N HIS A 50 -13.35 -18.41 15.90
CA HIS A 50 -13.36 -19.54 14.96
C HIS A 50 -12.39 -19.33 13.78
N PRO A 51 -11.08 -19.17 14.04
CA PRO A 51 -10.10 -19.03 12.97
C PRO A 51 -10.07 -20.28 12.09
N ARG A 52 -9.92 -20.09 10.78
CA ARG A 52 -9.56 -21.17 9.85
C ARG A 52 -8.15 -21.68 10.13
N GLU A 53 -7.80 -22.78 9.49
CA GLU A 53 -6.45 -23.37 9.56
C GLU A 53 -5.36 -22.38 9.11
N ASP A 54 -5.67 -21.50 8.17
CA ASP A 54 -4.79 -20.42 7.71
C ASP A 54 -4.79 -19.18 8.63
N GLY A 55 -5.46 -19.23 9.78
CA GLY A 55 -5.48 -18.14 10.77
C GLY A 55 -6.42 -16.97 10.46
N PHE A 56 -7.17 -17.02 9.35
CA PHE A 56 -8.13 -15.98 8.96
C PHE A 56 -9.55 -16.28 9.47
N PRO A 57 -10.45 -15.27 9.54
CA PRO A 57 -11.81 -15.45 10.04
C PRO A 57 -12.67 -16.32 9.12
N GLN A 58 -13.71 -16.92 9.69
CA GLN A 58 -14.75 -17.66 8.95
C GLN A 58 -16.05 -16.87 8.89
N ASN A 59 -16.84 -17.08 7.83
CA ASN A 59 -18.24 -16.66 7.75
C ASN A 59 -18.47 -15.18 8.12
N ASP A 60 -19.35 -14.94 9.08
CA ASP A 60 -19.79 -13.65 9.61
C ASP A 60 -18.75 -12.96 10.51
N GLU A 61 -17.76 -13.68 11.02
CA GLU A 61 -16.72 -13.11 11.88
C GLU A 61 -15.94 -12.00 11.18
N PHE A 62 -15.81 -12.04 9.85
CA PHE A 62 -15.21 -10.92 9.11
C PHE A 62 -16.02 -9.62 9.25
N ALA A 63 -17.36 -9.71 9.22
CA ALA A 63 -18.24 -8.56 9.38
C ALA A 63 -18.19 -8.05 10.83
N THR A 64 -18.22 -8.96 11.82
CA THR A 64 -18.09 -8.60 13.23
C THR A 64 -16.75 -7.94 13.55
N MET A 65 -15.65 -8.42 12.96
CA MET A 65 -14.35 -7.74 13.09
C MET A 65 -14.35 -6.34 12.48
N GLY A 66 -15.18 -6.07 11.46
CA GLY A 66 -15.41 -4.74 10.92
C GLY A 66 -16.19 -3.85 11.91
N GLU A 67 -17.22 -4.38 12.56
CA GLU A 67 -17.98 -3.66 13.58
C GLU A 67 -17.13 -3.30 14.81
N ILE A 68 -16.25 -4.23 15.23
CA ILE A 68 -15.27 -3.97 16.30
C ILE A 68 -14.30 -2.87 15.88
N GLU A 69 -13.80 -2.91 14.64
CA GLU A 69 -12.95 -1.86 14.11
C GLU A 69 -13.62 -0.49 14.18
N ASP A 70 -14.83 -0.37 13.64
CA ASP A 70 -15.58 0.89 13.60
C ASP A 70 -15.79 1.43 15.02
N SER A 71 -16.13 0.56 15.98
CA SER A 71 -16.30 0.95 17.38
C SER A 71 -15.00 1.43 18.04
N LEU A 72 -13.88 0.73 17.83
CA LEU A 72 -12.57 1.13 18.33
C LEU A 72 -12.12 2.45 17.71
N VAL A 73 -12.30 2.60 16.39
CA VAL A 73 -11.93 3.80 15.65
C VAL A 73 -12.71 5.00 16.15
N GLU A 74 -14.04 4.91 16.24
CA GLU A 74 -14.89 6.00 16.74
C GLU A 74 -14.50 6.40 18.17
N GLN A 75 -14.36 5.42 19.06
CA GLN A 75 -14.08 5.66 20.47
C GLN A 75 -12.70 6.27 20.69
N LEU A 76 -11.65 5.75 20.05
CA LEU A 76 -10.28 6.26 20.25
C LEU A 76 -10.03 7.57 19.50
N GLN A 77 -10.61 7.76 18.32
CA GLN A 77 -10.55 9.05 17.62
C GLN A 77 -11.22 10.15 18.44
N SER A 78 -12.42 9.90 18.97
CA SER A 78 -13.18 10.92 19.71
C SER A 78 -12.60 11.24 21.09
N ARG A 79 -12.08 10.23 21.80
CA ARG A 79 -11.63 10.38 23.20
C ARG A 79 -10.14 10.70 23.35
N LEU A 80 -9.29 10.14 22.49
CA LEU A 80 -7.84 10.32 22.56
C LEU A 80 -7.28 11.16 21.42
N ASN A 81 -8.12 11.55 20.45
CA ASN A 81 -7.62 12.05 19.16
C ASN A 81 -6.63 11.03 18.57
N ALA A 82 -6.88 9.73 18.75
CA ALA A 82 -6.02 8.70 18.18
C ALA A 82 -6.20 8.66 16.66
N HIS A 83 -5.15 8.34 15.92
CA HIS A 83 -5.18 8.21 14.47
C HIS A 83 -5.02 6.74 14.11
N PHE A 84 -6.01 6.17 13.43
CA PHE A 84 -5.98 4.78 13.00
C PHE A 84 -5.09 4.65 11.77
N VAL A 85 -4.05 3.81 11.85
CA VAL A 85 -3.01 3.75 10.80
C VAL A 85 -2.99 2.42 10.05
N GLY A 86 -3.52 1.37 10.67
CA GLY A 86 -3.58 0.07 10.03
C GLY A 86 -4.19 -1.01 10.90
N ARG A 87 -4.34 -2.17 10.28
CA ARG A 87 -4.79 -3.43 10.89
C ARG A 87 -4.06 -4.61 10.27
N THR A 88 -4.01 -5.71 10.99
CA THR A 88 -3.53 -6.99 10.46
C THR A 88 -4.52 -8.09 10.77
N PHE A 89 -4.55 -9.10 9.91
CA PHE A 89 -5.01 -10.44 10.27
C PHE A 89 -3.82 -11.37 10.16
N SER A 90 -3.56 -12.15 11.22
CA SER A 90 -2.55 -13.22 11.20
C SER A 90 -2.81 -14.18 12.35
N ASN A 91 -2.58 -15.48 12.14
CA ASN A 91 -2.54 -16.50 13.19
C ASN A 91 -3.71 -16.45 14.21
N GLY A 92 -4.94 -16.28 13.70
CA GLY A 92 -6.14 -16.30 14.54
C GLY A 92 -6.42 -15.02 15.31
N VAL A 93 -5.72 -13.92 15.01
CA VAL A 93 -5.98 -12.61 15.60
C VAL A 93 -6.16 -11.53 14.54
N ARG A 94 -6.87 -10.47 14.92
CA ARG A 94 -6.90 -9.20 14.23
C ARG A 94 -6.31 -8.12 15.13
N ASP A 95 -5.25 -7.47 14.69
CA ASP A 95 -4.67 -6.34 15.41
C ASP A 95 -5.09 -5.02 14.78
N PHE A 96 -5.29 -4.01 15.63
CA PHE A 96 -5.61 -2.64 15.26
C PHE A 96 -4.57 -1.68 15.80
N TYR A 97 -4.06 -0.78 14.96
CA TYR A 97 -2.94 0.08 15.28
C TYR A 97 -3.33 1.55 15.22
N PHE A 98 -3.04 2.28 16.29
CA PHE A 98 -3.37 3.69 16.43
C PHE A 98 -2.17 4.49 16.93
N TYR A 99 -2.06 5.77 16.53
CA TYR A 99 -1.13 6.72 17.14
C TYR A 99 -1.86 7.83 17.87
N THR A 100 -1.40 8.20 19.07
CA THR A 100 -2.04 9.22 19.91
C THR A 100 -1.04 10.12 20.63
N GLY A 101 -1.48 11.35 20.92
CA GLY A 101 -0.74 12.31 21.74
C GLY A 101 -0.84 12.05 23.23
N THR A 102 -1.85 11.31 23.67
CA THR A 102 -2.07 10.99 25.07
C THR A 102 -2.58 9.56 25.23
N THR A 103 -2.10 8.90 26.28
CA THR A 103 -2.43 7.52 26.65
C THR A 103 -3.29 7.49 27.91
N LEU A 104 -3.74 8.64 28.41
CA LEU A 104 -4.58 8.70 29.60
C LEU A 104 -5.94 8.03 29.33
N LEU A 105 -6.32 7.08 30.19
CA LEU A 105 -7.58 6.32 30.10
C LEU A 105 -7.75 5.46 28.82
N HIS A 106 -6.66 5.16 28.10
CA HIS A 106 -6.73 4.33 26.90
C HIS A 106 -7.40 2.97 27.17
N ASP A 107 -7.05 2.32 28.26
CA ASP A 107 -7.61 1.06 28.76
C ASP A 107 -9.13 1.13 28.90
N LYS A 108 -9.63 2.18 29.55
CA LYS A 108 -11.05 2.42 29.72
C LYS A 108 -11.75 2.59 28.37
N PHE A 109 -11.19 3.41 27.48
CA PHE A 109 -11.83 3.68 26.19
C PHE A 109 -11.86 2.45 25.28
N ILE A 110 -10.81 1.62 25.32
CA ILE A 110 -10.81 0.31 24.64
C ILE A 110 -11.89 -0.59 25.23
N ALA A 111 -11.98 -0.68 26.56
CA ALA A 111 -13.02 -1.48 27.22
C ALA A 111 -14.45 -0.99 26.89
N ASP A 112 -14.67 0.33 26.87
CA ASP A 112 -15.96 0.93 26.52
C ASP A 112 -16.41 0.54 25.09
N ALA A 113 -15.48 0.47 24.13
CA ALA A 113 -15.77 -0.02 22.78
C ALA A 113 -16.08 -1.53 22.78
N MET A 114 -15.28 -2.31 23.50
CA MET A 114 -15.40 -3.77 23.57
C MET A 114 -16.61 -4.27 24.37
N ILE A 115 -17.29 -3.41 25.15
CA ILE A 115 -18.53 -3.77 25.89
C ILE A 115 -19.61 -4.35 24.97
N ASN A 116 -19.70 -3.88 23.73
CA ASN A 116 -20.68 -4.36 22.76
C ASN A 116 -20.33 -5.74 22.16
N PHE A 117 -19.14 -6.26 22.47
CA PHE A 117 -18.58 -7.49 21.91
C PHE A 117 -18.09 -8.44 23.03
N PRO A 118 -18.97 -8.83 23.99
CA PRO A 118 -18.56 -9.59 25.17
C PRO A 118 -18.03 -10.99 24.86
N ASP A 119 -18.36 -11.53 23.69
CA ASP A 119 -17.93 -12.85 23.24
C ASP A 119 -16.52 -12.84 22.62
N TYR A 120 -15.88 -11.67 22.50
CA TYR A 120 -14.54 -11.55 21.94
C TYR A 120 -13.51 -11.25 23.03
N ARG A 121 -12.50 -12.12 23.10
CA ARG A 121 -11.31 -11.85 23.91
C ARG A 121 -10.47 -10.80 23.20
N TYR A 122 -9.89 -9.88 23.97
CA TYR A 122 -8.97 -8.89 23.47
C TYR A 122 -7.84 -8.62 24.46
N ASP A 123 -6.70 -8.19 23.92
CA ASP A 123 -5.55 -7.65 24.64
C ASP A 123 -5.16 -6.30 24.02
N TYR A 124 -4.39 -5.49 24.72
CA TYR A 124 -3.87 -4.24 24.17
C TYR A 124 -2.55 -3.85 24.82
N GLY A 125 -1.78 -3.02 24.12
CA GLY A 125 -0.58 -2.43 24.66
C GLY A 125 -0.35 -1.03 24.12
N VAL A 126 0.53 -0.32 24.83
CA VAL A 126 0.92 1.05 24.50
C VAL A 126 2.43 1.14 24.54
N LYS A 127 3.03 1.76 23.51
CA LYS A 127 4.46 1.96 23.40
C LYS A 127 4.74 3.39 22.94
N GLU A 128 5.74 4.03 23.53
CA GLU A 128 6.29 5.26 22.97
C GLU A 128 7.04 4.93 21.67
N ASP A 129 6.68 5.61 20.59
CA ASP A 129 7.16 5.40 19.25
C ASP A 129 7.21 6.74 18.49
N ASN A 130 8.22 7.55 18.82
CA ASN A 130 8.42 8.88 18.24
C ASN A 130 8.72 8.85 16.73
N ASN A 131 9.29 7.75 16.24
CA ASN A 131 9.69 7.58 14.85
C ASN A 131 8.63 6.85 14.02
N TRP A 132 7.54 6.41 14.65
CA TRP A 132 6.50 5.62 14.02
C TRP A 132 7.02 4.30 13.42
N GLU A 133 7.96 3.65 14.11
CA GLU A 133 8.55 2.36 13.72
C GLU A 133 7.48 1.28 13.51
N LEU A 134 6.42 1.27 14.32
CA LEU A 134 5.32 0.32 14.12
C LEU A 134 4.59 0.54 12.79
N TYR A 135 4.44 1.79 12.35
CA TYR A 135 3.88 2.07 11.03
C TYR A 135 4.91 1.80 9.92
N PHE A 136 6.10 2.37 9.98
CA PHE A 136 7.08 2.32 8.88
C PHE A 136 7.80 0.98 8.73
N ASP A 137 8.15 0.32 9.83
CA ASP A 137 9.00 -0.88 9.79
C ASP A 137 8.17 -2.18 9.86
N TYR A 138 6.96 -2.12 10.43
CA TYR A 138 6.11 -3.30 10.62
C TYR A 138 4.88 -3.34 9.71
N LEU A 139 4.14 -2.23 9.56
CA LEU A 139 2.93 -2.20 8.72
C LEU A 139 3.20 -1.78 7.28
N PHE A 140 4.16 -0.90 7.03
CA PHE A 140 4.38 -0.36 5.72
C PHE A 140 5.01 -1.43 4.82
N PRO A 141 4.50 -1.62 3.59
CA PRO A 141 5.06 -2.62 2.68
C PRO A 141 6.51 -2.26 2.33
N ASP A 142 7.32 -3.30 2.11
CA ASP A 142 8.64 -3.09 1.50
C ASP A 142 8.50 -2.48 0.10
N VAL A 143 9.64 -2.07 -0.47
CA VAL A 143 9.67 -1.40 -1.78
C VAL A 143 9.09 -2.26 -2.92
N TYR A 144 9.20 -3.60 -2.83
CA TYR A 144 8.70 -4.52 -3.85
C TYR A 144 7.18 -4.64 -3.76
N GLU A 145 6.65 -4.88 -2.56
CA GLU A 145 5.21 -4.96 -2.36
C GLU A 145 4.54 -3.60 -2.56
N PHE A 146 5.21 -2.50 -2.22
CA PHE A 146 4.71 -1.16 -2.54
C PHE A 146 4.54 -0.98 -4.05
N GLN A 147 5.51 -1.41 -4.87
CA GLN A 147 5.41 -1.36 -6.32
C GLN A 147 4.25 -2.23 -6.84
N ARG A 148 4.07 -3.43 -6.30
CA ARG A 148 2.92 -4.30 -6.63
C ARG A 148 1.59 -3.69 -6.25
N ILE A 149 1.49 -3.04 -5.09
CA ILE A 149 0.29 -2.29 -4.69
C ILE A 149 -0.02 -1.21 -5.73
N GLN A 150 0.98 -0.41 -6.16
CA GLN A 150 0.76 0.62 -7.19
C GLN A 150 0.27 0.00 -8.51
N ASN A 151 0.86 -1.12 -8.94
CA ASN A 151 0.42 -1.85 -10.13
C ASN A 151 -1.03 -2.33 -10.00
N ARG A 152 -1.39 -2.95 -8.86
CA ARG A 152 -2.75 -3.42 -8.57
C ARG A 152 -3.76 -2.27 -8.62
N LYS A 153 -3.40 -1.06 -8.16
CA LYS A 153 -4.27 0.12 -8.22
C LYS A 153 -4.58 0.54 -9.65
N VAL A 154 -3.57 0.66 -10.51
CA VAL A 154 -3.75 1.00 -11.93
C VAL A 154 -4.61 -0.07 -12.61
N LEU A 155 -4.30 -1.35 -12.41
CA LEU A 155 -5.05 -2.47 -12.97
C LEU A 155 -6.51 -2.52 -12.48
N ARG A 156 -6.76 -2.16 -11.22
CA ARG A 156 -8.11 -2.05 -10.65
C ARG A 156 -8.90 -0.93 -11.33
N MET A 157 -8.28 0.24 -11.51
CA MET A 157 -8.87 1.37 -12.24
C MET A 157 -9.22 0.98 -13.68
N LEU A 158 -8.28 0.38 -14.42
CA LEU A 158 -8.53 -0.10 -15.79
C LEU A 158 -9.74 -1.06 -15.82
N ARG A 159 -9.77 -2.06 -14.95
CA ARG A 159 -10.89 -3.02 -14.84
C ARG A 159 -12.22 -2.34 -14.53
N GLN A 160 -12.24 -1.39 -13.60
CA GLN A 160 -13.45 -0.62 -13.25
C GLN A 160 -14.01 0.15 -14.45
N HIS A 161 -13.15 0.57 -15.38
CA HIS A 161 -13.56 1.23 -16.61
C HIS A 161 -13.84 0.28 -17.79
N GLY A 162 -13.86 -1.04 -17.56
CA GLY A 162 -14.24 -2.05 -18.55
C GLY A 162 -13.10 -2.53 -19.44
N ASP A 163 -11.86 -2.42 -18.97
CA ASP A 163 -10.67 -2.84 -19.69
C ASP A 163 -10.58 -4.35 -19.93
N LEU A 164 -9.99 -4.74 -21.07
CA LEU A 164 -9.69 -6.13 -21.45
C LEU A 164 -8.19 -6.45 -21.26
N PRO A 165 -7.75 -6.92 -20.09
CA PRO A 165 -6.33 -7.02 -19.73
C PRO A 165 -5.51 -7.93 -20.66
N GLU A 166 -6.15 -8.93 -21.26
CA GLU A 166 -5.50 -9.88 -22.18
C GLU A 166 -5.18 -9.32 -23.58
N ARG A 167 -5.72 -8.15 -23.93
CA ARG A 167 -5.42 -7.51 -25.22
C ARG A 167 -4.11 -6.74 -25.14
N GLU A 168 -3.18 -7.14 -26.00
CA GLU A 168 -1.93 -6.42 -26.21
C GLU A 168 -2.18 -4.99 -26.67
N ARG A 169 -1.41 -4.07 -26.08
CA ARG A 169 -1.50 -2.64 -26.33
C ARG A 169 -0.17 -1.98 -25.95
N PRO A 170 0.10 -0.76 -26.44
CA PRO A 170 1.22 0.02 -25.96
C PRO A 170 1.08 0.28 -24.45
N ILE A 171 2.11 -0.11 -23.69
CA ILE A 171 2.27 0.24 -22.29
C ILE A 171 3.49 1.14 -22.20
N GLU A 172 3.30 2.33 -21.65
CA GLU A 172 4.33 3.35 -21.51
C GLU A 172 4.88 3.34 -20.10
N HIS A 173 6.19 3.50 -19.97
CA HIS A 173 6.91 3.53 -18.71
C HIS A 173 7.79 4.77 -18.64
N TRP A 174 7.69 5.49 -17.53
CA TRP A 174 8.39 6.74 -17.31
C TRP A 174 9.53 6.57 -16.31
N ILE A 175 10.72 7.01 -16.69
CA ILE A 175 11.93 6.93 -15.87
C ILE A 175 12.64 8.28 -15.89
N HIS A 176 13.06 8.73 -14.71
CA HIS A 176 13.81 9.96 -14.49
C HIS A 176 15.28 9.66 -14.17
N PHE A 177 16.19 10.45 -14.72
CA PHE A 177 17.63 10.26 -14.58
C PHE A 177 18.30 11.55 -14.13
N ARG A 178 19.32 11.38 -13.28
CA ARG A 178 20.18 12.48 -12.82
C ARG A 178 21.17 12.91 -13.91
N THR A 179 21.59 11.97 -14.75
CA THR A 179 22.59 12.20 -15.80
C THR A 179 22.14 11.60 -17.14
N GLU A 180 22.64 12.16 -18.25
CA GLU A 180 22.41 11.62 -19.59
C GLU A 180 23.16 10.29 -19.82
N GLU A 181 24.26 10.06 -19.10
CA GLU A 181 25.02 8.81 -19.13
C GLU A 181 24.21 7.66 -18.53
N ASP A 182 23.55 7.86 -17.38
CA ASP A 182 22.66 6.87 -16.76
C ASP A 182 21.47 6.55 -17.67
N LYS A 183 20.86 7.58 -18.29
CA LYS A 183 19.77 7.41 -19.27
C LYS A 183 20.22 6.54 -20.46
N THR A 184 21.39 6.85 -21.01
CA THR A 184 21.94 6.12 -22.17
C THR A 184 22.22 4.68 -21.78
N THR A 185 22.86 4.46 -20.63
CA THR A 185 23.17 3.12 -20.11
C THR A 185 21.91 2.30 -19.85
N TYR A 186 20.87 2.93 -19.29
CA TYR A 186 19.57 2.29 -19.06
C TYR A 186 18.95 1.83 -20.38
N TRP A 187 18.87 2.72 -21.37
CA TRP A 187 18.33 2.39 -22.70
C TRP A 187 19.07 1.25 -23.38
N GLU A 188 20.41 1.24 -23.32
CA GLU A 188 21.23 0.18 -23.90
C GLU A 188 20.93 -1.20 -23.31
N HIS A 189 20.56 -1.29 -22.01
CA HIS A 189 20.20 -2.56 -21.37
C HIS A 189 18.84 -3.11 -21.81
N ILE A 190 17.89 -2.25 -22.20
CA ILE A 190 16.49 -2.66 -22.42
C ILE A 190 16.05 -2.63 -23.88
N LYS A 191 16.80 -1.98 -24.78
CA LYS A 191 16.41 -1.82 -26.18
C LYS A 191 16.23 -3.14 -26.93
N GLU A 192 16.94 -4.19 -26.53
CA GLU A 192 16.83 -5.53 -27.14
C GLU A 192 15.60 -6.30 -26.63
N ASN A 193 14.93 -5.81 -25.57
CA ASN A 193 13.77 -6.45 -24.95
C ASN A 193 12.42 -6.00 -25.57
N GLY A 194 12.45 -5.49 -26.81
CA GLY A 194 11.27 -5.07 -27.57
C GLY A 194 10.71 -3.70 -27.20
N PHE A 195 11.41 -2.92 -26.37
CA PHE A 195 11.04 -1.54 -26.07
C PHE A 195 11.38 -0.58 -27.21
N THR A 196 10.60 0.49 -27.31
CA THR A 196 10.83 1.64 -28.19
C THR A 196 10.80 2.93 -27.38
N ILE A 197 11.49 3.97 -27.82
CA ILE A 197 11.40 5.30 -27.18
C ILE A 197 10.13 5.99 -27.66
N ALA A 198 9.21 6.27 -26.75
CA ALA A 198 8.02 7.08 -27.02
C ALA A 198 8.32 8.58 -26.85
N HIS A 199 9.04 8.93 -25.78
CA HIS A 199 9.47 10.31 -25.50
C HIS A 199 10.88 10.34 -24.87
N ASP A 200 11.70 11.31 -25.27
CA ASP A 200 12.96 11.65 -24.61
C ASP A 200 12.96 13.16 -24.41
N VAL A 201 12.78 13.60 -23.17
CA VAL A 201 12.55 15.01 -22.84
C VAL A 201 13.40 15.44 -21.66
N ALA A 202 13.81 16.71 -21.67
CA ALA A 202 14.32 17.35 -20.47
C ALA A 202 13.17 17.56 -19.48
N ALA A 203 13.47 17.46 -18.19
CA ALA A 203 12.53 17.73 -17.11
C ALA A 203 12.89 19.02 -16.39
N ASP A 204 11.88 19.75 -15.90
CA ASP A 204 12.06 20.95 -15.09
C ASP A 204 12.55 20.67 -13.66
N ASN A 205 12.87 19.41 -13.34
CA ASN A 205 13.42 18.99 -12.05
C ASN A 205 14.96 19.04 -12.10
N PRO A 206 15.62 19.94 -11.33
CA PRO A 206 17.08 20.03 -11.31
C PRO A 206 17.76 18.77 -10.77
N GLU A 207 17.06 17.99 -9.94
CA GLU A 207 17.59 16.74 -9.39
C GLU A 207 17.59 15.60 -10.41
N PHE A 208 16.56 15.58 -11.27
CA PHE A 208 16.41 14.61 -12.35
C PHE A 208 16.06 15.32 -13.66
N PRO A 209 17.04 15.96 -14.34
CA PRO A 209 16.77 16.81 -15.50
C PRO A 209 16.50 16.02 -16.80
N TYR A 210 16.64 14.71 -16.80
CA TYR A 210 16.43 13.86 -17.98
C TYR A 210 15.28 12.88 -17.74
N LYS A 211 14.30 12.82 -18.64
CA LYS A 211 13.16 11.91 -18.56
C LYS A 211 13.01 11.08 -19.83
N LEU A 212 12.91 9.77 -19.68
CA LEU A 212 12.66 8.83 -20.78
C LEU A 212 11.28 8.20 -20.60
N CYS A 213 10.49 8.21 -21.67
CA CYS A 213 9.32 7.34 -21.83
C CYS A 213 9.66 6.23 -22.83
N ILE A 214 9.62 4.99 -22.36
CA ILE A 214 9.72 3.80 -23.20
C ILE A 214 8.36 3.14 -23.34
N SER A 215 8.11 2.53 -24.48
CA SER A 215 6.87 1.81 -24.76
C SER A 215 7.14 0.42 -25.30
N ARG A 216 6.33 -0.55 -24.87
CA ARG A 216 6.28 -1.89 -25.45
C ARG A 216 4.84 -2.37 -25.54
N ALA A 217 4.53 -3.13 -26.58
CA ALA A 217 3.23 -3.78 -26.69
C ALA A 217 3.18 -4.96 -25.71
N ASP A 218 2.32 -4.87 -24.69
CA ASP A 218 2.17 -5.87 -23.64
C ASP A 218 0.69 -6.03 -23.25
N LYS A 219 0.40 -7.12 -22.54
CA LYS A 219 -0.89 -7.33 -21.87
C LYS A 219 -0.92 -6.60 -20.53
N ALA A 220 -2.06 -5.99 -20.20
CA ALA A 220 -2.29 -5.38 -18.89
C ALA A 220 -2.76 -6.43 -17.85
N THR A 221 -2.11 -7.59 -17.82
CA THR A 221 -2.34 -8.64 -16.81
C THR A 221 -1.41 -8.44 -15.63
N GLU A 222 -1.87 -8.71 -14.41
CA GLU A 222 -1.09 -8.52 -13.17
C GLU A 222 0.28 -9.18 -13.23
N SER A 223 0.36 -10.45 -13.63
CA SER A 223 1.64 -11.17 -13.73
C SER A 223 2.65 -10.54 -14.69
N LEU A 224 2.17 -10.04 -15.84
CA LEU A 224 3.05 -9.43 -16.85
C LEU A 224 3.47 -8.04 -16.41
N ILE A 225 2.53 -7.21 -15.95
CA ILE A 225 2.82 -5.87 -15.43
C ILE A 225 3.82 -5.94 -14.29
N ASP A 226 3.61 -6.81 -13.30
CA ASP A 226 4.53 -6.96 -12.18
C ASP A 226 5.91 -7.38 -12.67
N SER A 227 6.02 -8.39 -13.54
CA SER A 227 7.31 -8.83 -14.07
C SER A 227 8.07 -7.70 -14.80
N VAL A 228 7.37 -6.92 -15.60
CA VAL A 228 7.99 -5.88 -16.44
C VAL A 228 8.35 -4.66 -15.61
N VAL A 229 7.41 -4.17 -14.82
CA VAL A 229 7.62 -3.03 -13.93
C VAL A 229 8.73 -3.32 -12.94
N MET A 230 8.77 -4.52 -12.35
CA MET A 230 9.84 -4.88 -11.41
C MET A 230 11.21 -4.88 -12.09
N SER A 231 11.33 -5.47 -13.28
CA SER A 231 12.60 -5.48 -14.03
C SER A 231 13.08 -4.06 -14.36
N LEU A 232 12.17 -3.18 -14.78
CA LEU A 232 12.50 -1.79 -15.12
C LEU A 232 12.85 -0.97 -13.87
N TRP A 233 12.14 -1.18 -12.77
CA TRP A 233 12.38 -0.53 -11.49
C TRP A 233 13.73 -0.97 -10.89
N GLU A 234 14.03 -2.27 -10.87
CA GLU A 234 15.32 -2.78 -10.37
C GLU A 234 16.51 -2.22 -11.15
N LEU A 235 16.40 -2.14 -12.48
CA LEU A 235 17.43 -1.52 -13.31
C LEU A 235 17.61 -0.03 -12.99
N ALA A 236 16.51 0.68 -12.71
CA ALA A 236 16.58 2.11 -12.37
C ALA A 236 17.34 2.30 -11.05
N GLN A 237 17.05 1.47 -10.05
CA GLN A 237 17.75 1.49 -8.77
C GLN A 237 19.26 1.22 -8.91
N GLN A 238 19.66 0.37 -9.85
CA GLN A 238 21.09 0.09 -10.13
C GLN A 238 21.82 1.27 -10.78
N LEU A 239 21.09 2.15 -11.48
CA LEU A 239 21.64 3.27 -12.26
C LEU A 239 21.34 4.65 -11.65
N ASN A 240 21.05 4.71 -10.34
CA ASN A 240 20.66 5.95 -9.64
C ASN A 240 19.51 6.73 -10.32
N ALA A 241 18.64 6.00 -11.01
CA ALA A 241 17.48 6.52 -11.71
C ALA A 241 16.21 6.24 -10.90
N GLU A 242 15.15 6.99 -11.17
CA GLU A 242 13.86 6.85 -10.52
C GLU A 242 12.81 6.40 -11.52
N TYR A 243 12.28 5.19 -11.31
CA TYR A 243 11.11 4.71 -12.04
C TYR A 243 9.86 5.40 -11.50
N ASP A 244 9.19 6.19 -12.34
CA ASP A 244 8.04 7.04 -11.97
C ASP A 244 6.74 6.23 -11.95
N GLY A 245 6.57 5.37 -12.95
CA GLY A 245 5.34 4.62 -13.13
C GLY A 245 5.13 4.14 -14.56
N TRP A 246 3.95 3.58 -14.79
CA TRP A 246 3.50 3.17 -16.11
C TRP A 246 2.08 3.65 -16.36
N GLU A 247 1.74 3.76 -17.63
CA GLU A 247 0.40 4.11 -18.08
C GLU A 247 0.04 3.38 -19.36
N THR A 248 -1.27 3.29 -19.62
CA THR A 248 -1.78 2.73 -20.86
C THR A 248 -3.21 3.22 -21.11
N SER A 249 -3.66 3.04 -22.35
CA SER A 249 -5.05 3.29 -22.72
C SER A 249 -5.97 2.13 -22.32
N ILE A 250 -7.23 2.47 -22.02
CA ILE A 250 -8.28 1.49 -21.79
C ILE A 250 -8.67 0.86 -23.13
N VAL A 251 -8.62 -0.47 -23.21
CA VAL A 251 -9.00 -1.25 -24.38
C VAL A 251 -10.30 -1.99 -24.07
N LYS A 252 -11.36 -1.63 -24.78
CA LYS A 252 -12.66 -2.32 -24.73
C LYS A 252 -12.83 -3.21 -25.96
N ASN A 253 -13.88 -4.02 -25.98
CA ASN A 253 -14.34 -4.54 -27.26
C ASN A 253 -14.62 -3.36 -28.18
N GLN A 254 -14.15 -3.40 -29.43
CA GLN A 254 -14.74 -2.51 -30.42
C GLN A 254 -16.21 -2.90 -30.46
N ASP A 255 -17.08 -1.96 -30.11
CA ASP A 255 -18.48 -2.12 -30.48
C ASP A 255 -18.49 -2.36 -32.00
N GLN A 256 -19.14 -3.46 -32.39
CA GLN A 256 -19.76 -3.49 -33.70
C GLN A 256 -20.73 -2.31 -33.71
N ASP A 257 -20.41 -1.34 -34.57
CA ASP A 257 -21.17 -0.15 -34.99
C ASP A 257 -21.07 1.14 -34.14
#